data_AF-A0A849ZJ01-F1
#
_entry.id   AF-A0A849ZJ01-F1
#
_cell.length_a   1.000
_cell.length_b   1.000
_cell.length_c   1.000
_cell.angle_alpha   90.00
_cell.angle_beta   90.00
_cell.angle_gamma   90.00
#
_symmetry.space_group_name_H-M   'P 1'
#
loop_
_entity.id
_entity.type
_entity.pdbx_description
1 polymer ?
#
loop_
_entity_poly.entity_id
_entity_poly.type
_entity_poly.pdbx_seq_one_letter_code
_entity_poly.pdbx_strand_id
1 'polypeptide(L)'
;MMIPDPPPPLSRPERVRLAAVFSVSLALFASLRTPDFNDWDGVNFALAVRDGFDLGLHQPHPPGFPLYILAAKAVHLAVRDPLSALTLLSALGGASSLALVWWLARMWWPAEPAVAWLAAGWLLVTPHFWLSAEKELSDGPTLALHL
;
A
#
# COMPACT_ATOMS: atom_id res chain seq x y z
N MET A 1 6.79 -18.74 30.46
CA MET A 1 6.57 -18.43 29.03
C MET A 1 7.94 -18.02 28.48
N MET A 2 8.57 -18.88 27.67
CA MET A 2 9.87 -18.54 27.05
C MET A 2 9.59 -17.59 25.88
N ILE A 3 10.23 -16.43 25.85
CA ILE A 3 10.22 -15.55 24.68
C ILE A 3 11.15 -16.20 23.66
N PRO A 4 10.68 -16.59 22.47
CA PRO A 4 11.55 -17.13 21.43
C PRO A 4 12.59 -16.08 21.05
N ASP A 5 13.81 -16.51 20.74
CA ASP A 5 14.86 -15.62 20.28
C ASP A 5 14.39 -14.85 19.04
N PRO A 6 14.80 -13.57 18.89
CA PRO A 6 14.46 -12.80 17.70
C PRO A 6 15.00 -13.49 16.45
N PRO A 7 14.24 -13.52 15.34
CA PRO A 7 14.70 -14.14 14.11
C PRO A 7 15.99 -13.45 13.62
N PRO A 8 16.92 -14.21 13.02
CA PRO A 8 18.15 -13.63 12.51
C PRO A 8 17.85 -12.58 11.42
N PRO A 9 18.68 -11.54 11.28
CA PRO A 9 18.49 -10.53 10.26
C PRO A 9 18.58 -11.14 8.85
N LEU A 10 17.82 -10.60 7.90
CA LEU A 10 17.85 -11.02 6.51
C LEU A 10 19.29 -10.99 5.95
N SER A 11 19.66 -12.04 5.23
CA SER A 11 20.91 -12.09 4.47
C SER A 11 20.93 -11.02 3.36
N ARG A 12 22.13 -10.68 2.86
CA ARG A 12 22.28 -9.75 1.71
C ARG A 12 21.39 -10.13 0.50
N PRO A 13 21.33 -11.39 0.03
CA PRO A 13 20.46 -11.74 -1.09
C PRO A 13 18.97 -11.61 -0.74
N GLU A 14 18.57 -11.85 0.51
CA GLU A 14 17.17 -11.65 0.93
C GLU A 14 16.77 -10.18 0.96
N ARG A 15 17.67 -9.27 1.36
CA ARG A 15 17.41 -7.83 1.25
C ARG A 15 17.22 -7.38 -0.19
N VAL A 16 18.00 -7.92 -1.13
CA VAL A 16 17.81 -7.66 -2.56
C VAL A 16 16.47 -8.20 -3.06
N ARG A 17 16.07 -9.40 -2.62
CA ARG A 17 14.76 -9.97 -2.98
C ARG A 17 13.61 -9.15 -2.41
N LEU A 18 13.70 -8.71 -1.17
CA LEU A 18 12.71 -7.83 -0.53
C LEU A 18 12.56 -6.52 -1.31
N ALA A 19 13.69 -5.88 -1.65
CA ALA A 19 13.70 -4.68 -2.48
C ALA A 19 13.11 -4.94 -3.87
N ALA A 20 13.40 -6.09 -4.48
CA ALA A 20 12.83 -6.48 -5.76
C ALA A 20 11.31 -6.70 -5.67
N VAL A 21 10.81 -7.39 -4.64
CA VAL A 21 9.36 -7.57 -4.39
C VAL A 21 8.68 -6.21 -4.28
N PHE A 22 9.23 -5.30 -3.48
CA PHE A 22 8.72 -3.95 -3.34
C PHE A 22 8.74 -3.18 -4.67
N SER A 23 9.89 -3.08 -5.33
CA SER A 23 10.05 -2.27 -6.55
C SER A 23 9.24 -2.81 -7.73
N VAL A 24 9.19 -4.14 -7.92
CA VAL A 24 8.42 -4.76 -9.01
C VAL A 24 6.93 -4.60 -8.76
N SER A 25 6.44 -4.85 -7.54
CA SER A 25 5.02 -4.64 -7.21
C SER A 25 4.62 -3.18 -7.30
N LEU A 26 5.45 -2.25 -6.84
CA LEU A 26 5.21 -0.82 -6.98
C LEU A 26 5.11 -0.42 -8.45
N ALA A 27 6.05 -0.87 -9.30
CA ALA A 27 6.01 -0.59 -10.73
C ALA A 27 4.75 -1.18 -11.39
N LEU A 28 4.36 -2.40 -10.99
CA LEU A 28 3.17 -3.08 -11.48
C LEU A 28 1.90 -2.30 -11.12
N PHE A 29 1.66 -2.03 -9.84
CA PHE A 29 0.48 -1.30 -9.37
C PHE A 29 0.44 0.14 -9.91
N ALA A 30 1.58 0.84 -9.94
CA ALA A 30 1.63 2.19 -10.50
C ALA A 30 1.36 2.22 -12.01
N SER A 31 1.71 1.17 -12.76
CA SER A 31 1.47 1.08 -14.21
C SER A 31 0.05 0.65 -14.54
N LEU A 32 -0.58 -0.12 -13.65
CA LEU A 32 -1.94 -0.64 -13.83
C LEU A 32 -3.00 0.17 -13.07
N ARG A 33 -2.64 1.35 -12.55
CA ARG A 33 -3.57 2.24 -11.85
C ARG A 33 -4.76 2.65 -12.72
N THR A 34 -5.87 2.96 -12.06
CA THR A 34 -7.09 3.38 -12.75
C THR A 34 -6.95 4.78 -13.35
N PRO A 35 -7.47 5.01 -14.57
CA PRO A 35 -7.37 6.31 -15.23
C PRO A 35 -8.40 7.33 -14.74
N ASP A 36 -9.44 6.87 -14.04
CA ASP A 36 -10.57 7.67 -13.58
C ASP A 36 -10.96 7.32 -12.14
N PHE A 37 -11.75 8.20 -11.51
CA PHE A 37 -12.36 7.95 -10.21
C PHE A 37 -13.43 6.85 -10.33
N ASN A 38 -13.25 5.77 -9.57
CA ASN A 38 -14.15 4.63 -9.59
C ASN A 38 -15.28 4.74 -8.57
N ASP A 39 -15.15 5.62 -7.58
CA ASP A 39 -16.12 5.77 -6.51
C ASP A 39 -16.26 7.23 -6.06
N TRP A 40 -17.40 7.54 -5.45
CA TRP A 40 -17.74 8.81 -4.84
C TRP A 40 -16.72 9.23 -3.77
N ASP A 41 -16.19 8.25 -3.02
CA ASP A 41 -15.14 8.50 -2.03
C ASP A 41 -13.81 8.95 -2.67
N GLY A 42 -13.46 8.40 -3.83
CA GLY A 42 -12.27 8.82 -4.58
C GLY A 42 -12.33 10.29 -4.99
N VAL A 43 -13.51 10.74 -5.43
CA VAL A 43 -13.76 12.15 -5.76
C VAL A 43 -13.62 13.04 -4.52
N ASN A 44 -14.21 12.63 -3.39
CA ASN A 44 -14.13 13.39 -2.13
C ASN A 44 -12.69 13.48 -1.61
N PHE A 45 -11.90 12.42 -1.72
CA PHE A 45 -10.48 12.45 -1.40
C PHE A 45 -9.71 13.39 -2.32
N ALA A 46 -9.99 13.39 -3.63
CA ALA A 46 -9.34 14.28 -4.58
C ALA A 46 -9.66 15.75 -4.30
N LEU A 47 -10.92 16.06 -3.97
CA LEU A 47 -11.34 17.40 -3.53
C LEU A 47 -10.64 17.79 -2.22
N ALA A 48 -10.53 16.87 -1.26
CA ALA A 48 -9.83 17.14 0.00
C ALA A 48 -8.33 17.46 -0.19
N VAL A 49 -7.70 16.80 -1.17
CA VAL A 49 -6.29 17.03 -1.55
C VAL A 49 -6.14 18.37 -2.27
N ARG A 50 -7.03 18.67 -3.23
CA ARG A 50 -6.93 19.85 -4.10
C ARG A 50 -7.41 21.14 -3.44
N ASP A 51 -8.59 21.11 -2.83
CA ASP A 51 -9.35 22.28 -2.41
C ASP A 51 -9.26 22.53 -0.88
N GLY A 52 -9.00 21.48 -0.09
CA GLY A 52 -8.82 21.60 1.35
C GLY A 52 -9.57 20.53 2.14
N PHE A 53 -9.15 20.30 3.37
CA PHE A 53 -9.84 19.35 4.25
C PHE A 53 -11.02 20.04 4.93
N ASP A 54 -12.25 19.69 4.54
CA ASP A 54 -13.49 20.21 5.10
C ASP A 54 -14.55 19.10 5.18
N LEU A 55 -14.82 18.63 6.40
CA LEU A 55 -15.82 17.58 6.65
C LEU A 55 -17.26 18.06 6.41
N GLY A 56 -17.53 19.36 6.56
CA GLY A 56 -18.84 19.94 6.29
C GLY A 56 -19.20 19.91 4.81
N LEU A 57 -18.19 19.95 3.94
CA LEU A 57 -18.32 19.77 2.49
C LEU A 57 -18.16 18.30 2.05
N HIS A 58 -18.02 17.35 2.98
CA HIS A 58 -17.67 15.95 2.71
C HIS A 58 -16.34 15.79 1.93
N GLN A 59 -15.34 16.62 2.26
CA GLN A 59 -14.01 16.66 1.64
C GLN A 59 -12.92 16.34 2.68
N PRO A 60 -12.72 15.06 3.04
CA PRO A 60 -13.36 13.88 2.47
C PRO A 60 -14.56 13.41 3.30
N HIS A 61 -15.16 12.28 2.92
CA HIS A 61 -16.30 11.72 3.66
C HIS A 61 -15.91 11.42 5.13
N PRO A 62 -16.76 11.77 6.12
CA PRO A 62 -16.48 11.49 7.53
C PRO A 62 -16.29 9.98 7.82
N PRO A 63 -15.20 9.54 8.49
CA PRO A 63 -14.47 10.26 9.53
C PRO A 63 -13.25 11.06 9.04
N GLY A 64 -13.06 11.18 7.73
CA GLY A 64 -12.12 12.13 7.16
C GLY A 64 -10.73 11.59 6.81
N PHE A 65 -10.30 10.46 7.36
CA PHE A 65 -8.97 9.86 7.09
C PHE A 65 -7.80 10.89 7.02
N PRO A 66 -7.61 11.74 8.04
CA PRO A 66 -6.71 12.91 7.96
C PRO A 66 -5.25 12.55 7.64
N LEU A 67 -4.76 11.40 8.14
CA LEU A 67 -3.41 10.93 7.82
C LEU A 67 -3.26 10.51 6.36
N TYR A 68 -4.29 9.88 5.79
CA TYR A 68 -4.31 9.52 4.37
C TYR A 68 -4.32 10.78 3.50
N ILE A 69 -5.14 11.77 3.82
CA ILE A 69 -5.15 13.06 3.09
C ILE A 69 -3.81 13.78 3.21
N LEU A 70 -3.20 13.78 4.40
CA LEU A 70 -1.88 14.40 4.59
C LEU A 70 -0.81 13.73 3.73
N ALA A 71 -0.78 12.39 3.71
CA ALA A 71 0.13 11.62 2.87
C ALA A 71 -0.13 11.88 1.38
N ALA A 72 -1.41 11.90 0.96
CA ALA A 72 -1.80 12.18 -0.41
C ALA A 72 -1.40 13.60 -0.85
N LYS A 73 -1.54 14.61 0.03
CA LYS A 73 -1.04 15.97 -0.21
C LYS A 73 0.47 16.01 -0.39
N ALA A 74 1.22 15.26 0.41
CA ALA A 74 2.68 15.18 0.25
C ALA A 74 3.07 14.58 -1.12
N VAL A 75 2.40 13.51 -1.55
CA VAL A 75 2.61 12.91 -2.89
C VAL A 75 2.18 13.89 -3.98
N HIS A 76 1.09 14.62 -3.78
CA HIS A 76 0.55 15.60 -4.72
C HIS A 76 1.54 16.74 -5.02
N LEU A 77 2.43 17.10 -4.09
CA LEU A 77 3.50 18.06 -4.35
C LEU A 77 4.43 17.63 -5.51
N ALA A 78 4.60 16.32 -5.72
CA ALA A 78 5.45 15.77 -6.77
C ALA A 78 4.70 15.57 -8.10
N VAL A 79 3.49 14.98 -8.07
CA VAL A 79 2.75 14.59 -9.27
C VAL A 79 1.76 15.65 -9.79
N ARG A 80 1.34 16.59 -8.93
CA ARG A 80 0.43 17.71 -9.22
C ARG A 80 -0.95 17.35 -9.81
N ASP A 81 -1.31 16.08 -9.77
CA ASP A 81 -2.64 15.56 -10.10
C ASP A 81 -3.21 14.80 -8.88
N PRO A 82 -4.42 15.11 -8.38
CA PRO A 82 -4.96 14.45 -7.18
C PRO A 82 -5.21 12.95 -7.37
N LEU A 83 -5.73 12.54 -8.53
CA LEU A 83 -5.99 11.12 -8.83
C LEU A 83 -4.68 10.34 -8.84
N SER A 84 -3.66 10.85 -9.54
CA SER A 84 -2.31 10.26 -9.56
C SER A 84 -1.69 10.21 -8.17
N ALA A 85 -1.92 11.22 -7.32
CA ALA A 85 -1.39 11.23 -5.96
C ALA A 85 -2.02 10.14 -5.09
N LEU A 86 -3.34 9.98 -5.17
CA LEU A 86 -4.08 8.97 -4.40
C LEU A 86 -3.74 7.55 -4.89
N THR A 87 -3.80 7.30 -6.20
CA THR A 87 -3.49 5.99 -6.79
C THR A 87 -2.02 5.59 -6.56
N LEU A 88 -1.08 6.53 -6.60
CA LEU A 88 0.32 6.25 -6.26
C LEU A 88 0.50 5.93 -4.77
N LEU A 89 -0.24 6.60 -3.89
CA LEU A 89 -0.23 6.28 -2.47
C LEU A 89 -0.78 4.88 -2.20
N SER A 90 -1.84 4.47 -2.89
CA SER A 90 -2.36 3.10 -2.85
C SER A 90 -1.36 2.09 -3.38
N ALA A 91 -0.69 2.38 -4.50
CA ALA A 91 0.35 1.52 -5.05
C ALA A 91 1.52 1.34 -4.08
N LEU A 92 1.93 2.40 -3.38
CA LEU A 92 2.93 2.34 -2.30
C LEU A 92 2.47 1.47 -1.13
N GLY A 93 1.20 1.61 -0.71
CA GLY A 93 0.61 0.78 0.35
C GLY A 93 0.56 -0.70 -0.02
N GLY A 94 0.11 -1.02 -1.24
CA GLY A 94 0.09 -2.38 -1.79
C GLY A 94 1.49 -2.99 -1.88
N ALA A 95 2.45 -2.26 -2.47
CA ALA A 95 3.83 -2.73 -2.57
C ALA A 95 4.48 -2.98 -1.19
N SER A 96 4.21 -2.08 -0.23
CA SER A 96 4.69 -2.21 1.15
C SER A 96 4.09 -3.43 1.85
N SER A 97 2.78 -3.65 1.70
CA SER A 97 2.08 -4.81 2.28
C SER A 97 2.61 -6.12 1.72
N LEU A 98 2.83 -6.19 0.40
CA LEU A 98 3.37 -7.39 -0.25
C LEU A 98 4.80 -7.71 0.22
N ALA A 99 5.64 -6.68 0.30
CA ALA A 99 7.00 -6.78 0.81
C ALA A 99 7.01 -7.20 2.29
N LEU A 100 6.10 -6.64 3.10
CA LEU A 100 5.94 -6.96 4.51
C LEU A 100 5.55 -8.44 4.70
N VAL A 101 4.55 -8.93 3.97
CA VAL A 101 4.14 -10.35 4.02
C VAL A 101 5.29 -11.27 3.62
N TRP A 102 6.01 -10.95 2.56
CA TRP A 102 7.19 -11.70 2.16
C TRP A 102 8.25 -11.74 3.27
N TRP A 103 8.52 -10.58 3.89
CA TRP A 103 9.51 -10.46 4.97
C TRP A 103 9.10 -11.22 6.23
N LEU A 104 7.84 -11.08 6.68
CA LEU A 104 7.30 -11.79 7.84
C LEU A 104 7.39 -13.31 7.63
N ALA A 105 7.00 -13.79 6.45
CA ALA A 105 7.11 -15.21 6.11
C ALA A 105 8.56 -15.71 6.11
N ARG A 106 9.53 -14.89 5.65
CA ARG A 106 10.96 -15.22 5.75
C ARG A 106 11.47 -15.28 7.18
N MET A 107 10.97 -14.41 8.06
CA MET A 107 11.35 -14.41 9.47
C MET A 107 10.79 -15.60 10.24
N TRP A 108 9.55 -15.99 9.93
CA TRP A 108 8.85 -17.06 10.68
C TRP A 108 9.19 -18.46 10.17
N TRP A 109 9.48 -18.60 8.86
CA TRP A 109 9.89 -19.87 8.23
C TRP A 109 11.25 -19.75 7.54
N PRO A 110 12.35 -19.50 8.27
CA PRO A 110 13.65 -19.25 7.67
C PRO A 110 14.18 -20.45 6.87
N ALA A 111 13.85 -21.68 7.26
CA ALA A 111 14.24 -22.90 6.54
C ALA A 111 13.48 -23.12 5.22
N GLU A 112 12.31 -22.50 5.04
CA GLU A 112 11.39 -22.76 3.92
C GLU A 112 11.16 -21.49 3.08
N PRO A 113 12.11 -21.07 2.23
CA PRO A 113 12.00 -19.83 1.46
C PRO A 113 10.81 -19.81 0.48
N ALA A 114 10.30 -20.98 0.10
CA ALA A 114 9.11 -21.09 -0.74
C ALA A 114 7.86 -20.51 -0.07
N VAL A 115 7.74 -20.57 1.26
CA VAL A 115 6.58 -20.05 2.00
C VAL A 115 6.41 -18.55 1.79
N ALA A 116 7.51 -17.79 1.76
CA ALA A 116 7.44 -16.34 1.51
C ALA A 116 6.94 -15.99 0.11
N TRP A 117 7.36 -16.76 -0.90
CA TRP A 117 6.88 -16.57 -2.27
C TRP A 117 5.43 -16.99 -2.44
N LEU A 118 5.01 -18.09 -1.81
CA LEU A 118 3.62 -18.53 -1.84
C LEU A 118 2.71 -17.56 -1.09
N ALA A 119 3.11 -17.06 0.07
CA ALA A 119 2.34 -16.09 0.84
C ALA A 119 2.17 -14.76 0.08
N ALA A 120 3.27 -14.20 -0.43
CA ALA A 120 3.22 -12.98 -1.24
C ALA A 120 2.44 -13.21 -2.53
N GLY A 121 2.69 -14.32 -3.24
CA GLY A 121 1.96 -14.67 -4.47
C GLY A 121 0.46 -14.84 -4.24
N TRP A 122 0.06 -15.48 -3.14
CA TRP A 122 -1.35 -15.65 -2.77
C TRP A 122 -2.03 -14.31 -2.47
N LEU A 123 -1.36 -13.44 -1.71
CA LEU A 123 -1.86 -12.10 -1.45
C LEU A 123 -1.99 -11.30 -2.76
N LEU A 124 -0.99 -11.36 -3.63
CA LEU A 124 -0.98 -10.67 -4.91
C LEU A 124 -2.17 -11.07 -5.79
N VAL A 125 -2.49 -12.36 -5.88
CA VAL A 125 -3.62 -12.84 -6.70
C VAL A 125 -4.99 -12.69 -6.02
N THR A 126 -5.03 -12.24 -4.76
CA THR A 126 -6.28 -11.99 -4.05
C THR A 126 -6.94 -10.73 -4.61
N PRO A 127 -8.13 -10.81 -5.24
CA PRO A 127 -8.73 -9.69 -5.95
C PRO A 127 -8.93 -8.46 -5.07
N HIS A 128 -9.32 -8.66 -3.81
CA HIS A 128 -9.53 -7.57 -2.86
C HIS A 128 -8.24 -6.78 -2.60
N PHE A 129 -7.13 -7.47 -2.36
CA PHE A 129 -5.83 -6.83 -2.14
C PHE A 129 -5.37 -6.05 -3.37
N TRP A 130 -5.50 -6.66 -4.56
CA TRP A 130 -5.12 -6.02 -5.81
C TRP A 130 -5.91 -4.72 -6.03
N LEU A 131 -7.24 -4.76 -5.84
CA LEU A 131 -8.09 -3.59 -6.01
C LEU A 131 -7.76 -2.46 -5.01
N SER A 132 -7.40 -2.80 -3.77
CA SER A 132 -6.97 -1.83 -2.76
C SER A 132 -5.60 -1.20 -3.09
N ALA A 133 -4.75 -1.89 -3.87
CA ALA A 133 -3.45 -1.38 -4.30
C ALA A 133 -3.53 -0.52 -5.58
N GLU A 134 -4.55 -0.73 -6.41
CA GLU A 134 -4.73 -0.06 -7.71
C GLU A 134 -5.57 1.23 -7.62
N LYS A 135 -6.61 1.21 -6.78
CA LYS A 135 -7.62 2.28 -6.69
C LYS A 135 -7.26 3.35 -5.67
N GLU A 136 -7.85 4.53 -5.80
CA GLU A 136 -7.76 5.69 -4.91
C GLU A 136 -8.43 5.51 -3.53
N LEU A 137 -8.33 4.32 -2.94
CA LEU A 137 -8.96 3.95 -1.68
C LEU A 137 -7.99 4.10 -0.50
N SER A 138 -8.52 4.45 0.67
CA SER A 138 -7.77 4.45 1.93
C SER A 138 -7.28 3.06 2.36
N ASP A 139 -7.88 2.00 1.81
CA ASP A 139 -7.64 0.61 2.23
C ASP A 139 -6.22 0.13 1.90
N GLY A 140 -5.63 0.54 0.77
CA GLY A 140 -4.28 0.13 0.37
C GLY A 140 -3.21 0.50 1.40
N PRO A 141 -3.08 1.80 1.78
CA PRO A 141 -2.17 2.22 2.84
C PRO A 141 -2.55 1.69 4.22
N THR A 142 -3.85 1.55 4.49
CA THR A 142 -4.35 1.07 5.79
C THR A 142 -4.01 -0.41 6.01
N LEU A 143 -4.06 -1.24 4.98
CA LEU A 143 -3.65 -2.65 5.04
C LEU A 143 -2.19 -2.81 5.45
N ALA A 144 -1.29 -1.94 4.98
CA ALA A 144 0.11 -1.98 5.38
C ALA A 144 0.33 -1.69 6.87
N LEU A 145 -0.59 -0.96 7.52
CA LEU A 145 -0.50 -0.58 8.94
C LEU A 145 -1.21 -1.56 9.88
N HIS A 146 -2.02 -2.48 9.37
CA HIS A 146 -2.77 -3.46 10.16
C HIS A 146 -2.20 -4.89 10.15
N LEU A 147 -1.17 -5.16 9.34
CA LEU A 147 -0.41 -6.42 9.32
C LEU A 147 0.71 -6.43 10.37
#